data_AF-A0A3R6IK01-F1
#
_entry.id   AF-A0A3R6IK01-F1
#
_cell.length_a   1.000
_cell.length_b   1.000
_cell.length_c   1.000
_cell.angle_alpha   90.00
_cell.angle_beta   90.00
_cell.angle_gamma   90.00
#
_symmetry.space_group_name_H-M   'P 1'
#
loop_
_entity.id
_entity.type
_entity.pdbx_description
1 polymer ?
#
loop_
_entity_poly.entity_id
_entity_poly.type
_entity_poly.pdbx_seq_one_letter_code
_entity_poly.pdbx_strand_id
1 'polypeptide(L)'
;MLKSYLITFFISMVPIVELRGAIPYGTLLCNPPVPLLQAYIISIIGNMLPVPIIFFFARKVLEWGADKPIIGGFFTWCLKKGHKGGAKLQAKAGRGLYVALLLFVGIPLPGTGAWTGTLAASFLDMDFKKSTISVMGGVLLAGVIIGVLSAVGINVLK
;
A
#
# COMPACT_ATOMS: atom_id res chain seq x y z
N MET A 1 -10.84 20.33 -10.27
CA MET A 1 -9.52 19.78 -10.68
C MET A 1 -8.65 19.49 -9.47
N LEU A 2 -7.98 20.49 -8.85
CA LEU A 2 -7.02 20.25 -7.74
C LEU A 2 -7.58 19.37 -6.60
N LYS A 3 -8.84 19.59 -6.20
CA LYS A 3 -9.51 18.80 -5.16
C LYS A 3 -9.49 17.29 -5.44
N SER A 4 -9.77 16.86 -6.67
CA SER A 4 -9.77 15.44 -7.04
C SER A 4 -8.38 14.82 -6.90
N TYR A 5 -7.33 15.58 -7.26
CA TYR A 5 -5.94 15.13 -7.19
C TYR A 5 -5.51 14.95 -5.74
N LEU A 6 -5.85 15.91 -4.87
CA LEU A 6 -5.58 15.84 -3.45
C LEU A 6 -6.33 14.67 -2.78
N ILE A 7 -7.59 14.46 -3.14
CA ILE A 7 -8.36 13.33 -2.58
C ILE A 7 -7.75 12.00 -3.01
N THR A 8 -7.42 11.82 -4.29
CA THR A 8 -6.73 10.61 -4.78
C THR A 8 -5.39 10.39 -4.05
N PHE A 9 -4.62 11.46 -3.86
CA PHE A 9 -3.35 11.42 -3.14
C PHE A 9 -3.51 10.97 -1.68
N PHE A 10 -4.45 11.56 -0.94
CA PHE A 10 -4.68 11.20 0.46
C PHE A 10 -5.27 9.80 0.59
N ILE A 11 -6.17 9.38 -0.32
CA ILE A 11 -6.71 8.01 -0.32
C ILE A 11 -5.59 6.99 -0.51
N SER A 12 -4.59 7.27 -1.37
CA SER A 12 -3.48 6.33 -1.59
C SER A 12 -2.55 6.19 -0.38
N MET A 13 -2.59 7.14 0.54
CA MET A 13 -1.91 7.06 1.84
C MET A 13 -2.67 6.23 2.86
N VAL A 14 -3.98 6.06 2.74
CA VAL A 14 -4.76 5.36 3.78
C VAL A 14 -4.43 3.86 3.74
N PRO A 15 -4.10 3.22 4.88
CA PRO A 15 -3.92 1.77 4.92
C PRO A 15 -5.18 1.06 4.42
N ILE A 16 -5.05 -0.18 3.93
CA ILE A 16 -6.14 -1.00 3.35
C ILE A 16 -6.56 -0.54 1.95
N VAL A 17 -6.77 0.77 1.75
CA VAL A 17 -7.23 1.31 0.48
C VAL A 17 -6.07 1.47 -0.50
N GLU A 18 -5.03 2.19 -0.08
CA GLU A 18 -3.79 2.40 -0.82
C GLU A 18 -4.03 2.79 -2.29
N LEU A 19 -3.06 2.50 -3.17
CA LEU A 19 -3.18 2.73 -4.60
C LEU A 19 -4.37 1.97 -5.24
N ARG A 20 -4.84 0.87 -4.62
CA ARG A 20 -5.87 -0.01 -5.17
C ARG A 20 -7.23 0.67 -5.20
N GLY A 21 -7.55 1.43 -4.15
CA GLY A 21 -8.76 2.25 -4.12
C GLY A 21 -8.56 3.64 -4.68
N ALA A 22 -7.35 4.21 -4.54
CA ALA A 22 -7.07 5.56 -5.02
C ALA A 22 -7.22 5.73 -6.54
N ILE A 23 -6.69 4.78 -7.33
CA ILE A 23 -6.75 4.85 -8.80
C ILE A 23 -8.20 4.77 -9.31
N PRO A 24 -9.02 3.74 -8.97
CA PRO A 24 -10.42 3.70 -9.40
C PRO A 24 -11.22 4.89 -8.86
N TYR A 25 -11.01 5.29 -7.60
CA TYR A 25 -11.73 6.44 -7.04
C TYR A 25 -11.41 7.74 -7.78
N GLY A 26 -10.13 8.00 -8.06
CA GLY A 26 -9.69 9.18 -8.80
C GLY A 26 -10.22 9.24 -10.22
N THR A 27 -10.30 8.09 -10.89
CA THR A 27 -10.65 8.00 -12.32
C THR A 27 -12.14 7.85 -12.60
N LEU A 28 -12.89 7.20 -11.70
CA LEU A 28 -14.32 6.88 -11.89
C LEU A 28 -15.26 7.70 -11.00
N LEU A 29 -14.86 7.99 -9.75
CA LEU A 29 -15.78 8.53 -8.73
C LEU A 29 -15.59 10.03 -8.47
N CYS A 30 -14.41 10.58 -8.77
CA CYS A 30 -14.16 12.01 -8.64
C CYS A 30 -14.90 12.81 -9.71
N ASN A 31 -15.34 14.02 -9.34
CA ASN A 31 -15.90 15.00 -10.27
C ASN A 31 -15.17 16.35 -10.15
N PRO A 32 -14.40 16.79 -11.17
CA PRO A 32 -14.08 16.06 -12.40
C PRO A 32 -13.14 14.86 -12.15
N PRO A 33 -13.20 13.81 -12.99
CA PRO A 33 -12.32 12.65 -12.89
C PRO A 33 -10.87 13.02 -13.21
N VAL A 34 -9.95 12.36 -12.52
CA VAL A 34 -8.51 12.49 -12.76
C VAL A 34 -8.12 11.56 -13.92
N PRO A 35 -7.38 12.04 -14.94
CA PRO A 35 -6.84 11.18 -15.99
C PRO A 35 -6.05 9.99 -15.42
N LEU A 36 -6.23 8.80 -15.99
CA LEU A 36 -5.69 7.54 -15.46
C LEU A 36 -4.18 7.60 -15.16
N LEU A 37 -3.38 8.12 -16.10
CA LEU A 37 -1.93 8.24 -15.91
C LEU A 37 -1.58 9.15 -14.72
N GLN A 38 -2.32 10.24 -14.54
CA GLN A 38 -2.10 11.17 -13.43
C GLN A 38 -2.55 10.55 -12.10
N ALA A 39 -3.70 9.88 -12.08
CA ALA A 39 -4.17 9.14 -10.91
C ALA A 39 -3.16 8.06 -10.48
N TYR A 40 -2.56 7.35 -11.44
CA TYR A 40 -1.49 6.37 -11.20
C TYR A 40 -0.25 7.02 -10.57
N ILE A 41 0.30 8.08 -11.17
CA ILE A 41 1.50 8.76 -10.66
C ILE A 41 1.25 9.32 -9.25
N ILE A 42 0.14 10.03 -9.04
CA ILE A 42 -0.21 10.63 -7.76
C ILE A 42 -0.42 9.57 -6.69
N SER A 43 -1.07 8.46 -7.05
CA SER A 43 -1.29 7.34 -6.14
C SER A 43 0.02 6.72 -5.70
N ILE A 44 0.99 6.55 -6.60
CA ILE A 44 2.33 6.03 -6.26
C ILE A 44 3.05 6.97 -5.29
N ILE A 45 3.09 8.28 -5.60
CA ILE A 45 3.77 9.27 -4.76
C ILE A 45 3.14 9.27 -3.36
N GLY A 46 1.80 9.33 -3.29
CA GLY A 46 1.09 9.30 -2.02
C GLY A 46 1.31 7.99 -1.27
N ASN A 47 1.33 6.85 -1.95
CA ASN A 47 1.49 5.55 -1.30
C ASN A 47 2.92 5.31 -0.78
N MET A 48 3.93 5.88 -1.43
CA MET A 48 5.32 5.78 -0.99
C MET A 48 5.68 6.75 0.14
N LEU A 49 4.93 7.83 0.33
CA LEU A 49 5.21 8.81 1.39
C LEU A 49 5.11 8.19 2.82
N PRO A 50 4.11 7.37 3.15
CA PRO A 50 4.07 6.66 4.43
C PRO A 50 5.15 5.60 4.62
N VAL A 51 5.77 5.08 3.55
CA VAL A 51 6.67 3.91 3.63
C VAL A 51 7.86 4.14 4.58
N PRO A 52 8.63 5.24 4.49
CA PRO A 52 9.71 5.51 5.46
C PRO A 52 9.21 5.59 6.90
N ILE A 53 8.06 6.25 7.11
CA ILE A 53 7.47 6.42 8.44
C ILE A 53 7.08 5.05 9.01
N ILE A 54 6.43 4.21 8.20
CA ILE A 54 6.01 2.88 8.62
C ILE A 54 7.23 2.01 8.93
N PHE A 55 8.25 2.05 8.08
CA PHE A 55 9.41 1.20 8.24
C PHE A 55 10.15 1.46 9.57
N PHE A 56 10.37 2.74 9.91
CA PHE A 56 11.14 3.11 11.10
C PHE A 56 10.30 3.19 12.38
N PHE A 57 9.03 3.60 12.28
CA PHE A 57 8.24 3.96 13.46
C PHE A 57 7.02 3.07 13.68
N ALA A 58 6.49 2.37 12.67
CA ALA A 58 5.22 1.68 12.85
C ALA A 58 5.27 0.63 13.95
N ARG A 59 6.35 -0.14 14.09
CA ARG A 59 6.44 -1.13 15.19
C ARG A 59 6.28 -0.48 16.55
N LYS A 60 7.07 0.55 16.86
CA LYS A 60 7.02 1.27 18.15
C LYS A 60 5.68 1.96 18.38
N VAL A 61 5.14 2.61 17.36
CA VAL A 61 3.85 3.32 17.44
C VAL A 61 2.69 2.34 17.60
N LEU A 62 2.71 1.22 16.87
CA LEU A 62 1.69 0.18 16.92
C LEU A 62 1.71 -0.57 18.25
N GLU A 63 2.89 -0.94 18.76
CA GLU A 63 3.05 -1.55 20.08
C GLU A 63 2.58 -0.60 21.18
N TRP A 64 2.97 0.68 21.16
CA TRP A 64 2.51 1.68 22.13
C TRP A 64 0.99 1.90 22.12
N GLY A 65 0.39 1.94 20.92
CA GLY A 65 -1.04 2.24 20.80
C GLY A 65 -1.95 1.03 20.99
N ALA A 66 -1.42 -0.20 21.00
CA ALA A 66 -2.19 -1.44 21.17
C ALA A 66 -2.96 -1.48 22.50
N ASP A 67 -2.41 -0.88 23.56
CA ASP A 67 -3.01 -0.90 24.91
C ASP A 67 -3.95 0.28 25.18
N LYS A 68 -4.24 1.11 24.17
CA LYS A 68 -5.11 2.29 24.34
C LYS A 68 -6.60 1.92 24.22
N PRO A 69 -7.47 2.48 25.07
CA PRO A 69 -8.88 2.05 25.17
C PRO A 69 -9.72 2.33 23.91
N ILE A 70 -9.38 3.37 23.13
CA ILE A 70 -10.16 3.77 21.95
C ILE A 70 -9.54 3.24 20.64
N ILE A 71 -8.20 3.27 20.54
CA ILE A 71 -7.48 2.96 19.29
C ILE A 71 -6.78 1.59 19.32
N GLY A 72 -6.70 0.93 20.48
CA GLY A 72 -5.94 -0.29 20.69
C GLY A 72 -6.36 -1.47 19.81
N GLY A 73 -7.65 -1.58 19.51
CA GLY A 73 -8.17 -2.60 18.59
C GLY A 73 -7.60 -2.47 17.17
N PHE A 74 -7.55 -1.24 16.63
CA PHE A 74 -6.97 -0.98 15.31
C PHE A 74 -5.46 -1.22 15.28
N PHE A 75 -4.76 -0.78 16.32
CA PHE A 75 -3.30 -0.92 16.44
C PHE A 75 -2.91 -2.40 16.56
N THR A 76 -3.60 -3.16 17.41
CA THR A 76 -3.45 -4.61 17.53
C THR A 76 -3.77 -5.34 16.23
N TRP A 77 -4.80 -4.90 15.51
CA TRP A 77 -5.12 -5.45 14.20
C TRP A 77 -4.01 -5.21 13.17
N CYS A 78 -3.43 -4.01 13.14
CA CYS A 78 -2.28 -3.66 12.31
C CYS A 78 -1.04 -4.52 12.64
N LEU A 79 -0.73 -4.71 13.94
CA LEU A 79 0.33 -5.62 14.39
C LEU A 79 0.10 -7.05 13.87
N LYS A 80 -1.11 -7.58 14.06
CA LYS A 80 -1.49 -8.92 13.57
C LYS A 80 -1.36 -9.03 12.05
N LYS A 81 -1.71 -7.99 11.29
CA LYS A 81 -1.53 -7.94 9.84
C LYS A 81 -0.06 -7.92 9.43
N GLY A 82 0.77 -7.15 10.13
CA GLY A 82 2.22 -7.12 9.91
C GLY A 82 2.88 -8.46 10.16
N HIS A 83 2.59 -9.12 11.30
CA HIS A 83 3.09 -10.47 11.59
C HIS A 83 2.63 -11.51 10.56
N LYS A 84 1.34 -11.50 10.19
CA LYS A 84 0.83 -12.39 9.11
C LYS A 84 1.50 -12.12 7.77
N GLY A 85 1.78 -10.85 7.47
CA GLY A 85 2.55 -10.44 6.29
C GLY A 85 3.97 -10.99 6.33
N GLY A 86 4.67 -10.81 7.46
CA GLY A 86 6.03 -11.31 7.70
C GLY A 86 6.12 -12.83 7.56
N ALA A 87 5.18 -13.57 8.16
CA ALA A 87 5.10 -15.02 8.03
C ALA A 87 4.89 -15.46 6.57
N LYS A 88 4.03 -14.76 5.81
CA LYS A 88 3.83 -15.02 4.37
C LYS A 88 5.09 -14.72 3.55
N LEU A 89 5.84 -13.69 3.92
CA LEU A 89 7.11 -13.35 3.28
C LEU A 89 8.19 -14.40 3.58
N GLN A 90 8.35 -14.78 4.84
CA GLN A 90 9.29 -15.83 5.25
C GLN A 90 8.99 -17.18 4.59
N ALA A 91 7.72 -17.58 4.52
CA ALA A 91 7.31 -18.81 3.83
C ALA A 91 7.69 -18.82 2.33
N LYS A 92 7.78 -17.63 1.72
CA LYS A 92 8.19 -17.45 0.31
C LYS A 92 9.66 -17.02 0.15
N ALA A 93 10.39 -16.85 1.25
CA ALA A 93 11.74 -16.28 1.25
C ALA A 93 12.80 -17.19 0.62
N GLY A 94 12.51 -18.48 0.44
CA GLY A 94 13.41 -19.43 -0.25
C GLY A 94 13.82 -19.02 -1.67
N ARG A 95 13.07 -18.10 -2.33
CA ARG A 95 13.41 -17.50 -3.64
C ARG A 95 13.95 -16.06 -3.56
N GLY A 96 14.29 -15.57 -2.37
CA GLY A 96 14.77 -14.21 -2.12
C GLY A 96 13.72 -13.35 -1.43
N LEU A 97 14.03 -12.92 -0.20
CA LEU A 97 13.11 -12.18 0.68
C LEU A 97 12.61 -10.86 0.05
N TYR A 98 13.48 -10.15 -0.67
CA TYR A 98 13.16 -8.89 -1.36
C TYR A 98 12.25 -9.09 -2.58
N VAL A 99 12.38 -10.21 -3.28
CA VAL A 99 11.49 -10.57 -4.40
C VAL A 99 10.13 -11.00 -3.86
N ALA A 100 10.12 -11.77 -2.76
CA ALA A 100 8.88 -12.09 -2.06
C ALA A 100 8.15 -10.83 -1.59
N LEU A 101 8.86 -9.82 -1.09
CA LEU A 101 8.30 -8.52 -0.70
C LEU A 101 7.71 -7.78 -1.90
N LEU A 102 8.43 -7.70 -3.02
CA LEU A 102 7.95 -7.09 -4.25
C LEU A 102 6.65 -7.75 -4.72
N LEU A 103 6.63 -9.08 -4.81
CA LEU A 103 5.45 -9.83 -5.25
C LEU A 103 4.29 -9.74 -4.26
N PHE A 104 4.59 -9.72 -2.96
CA PHE A 104 3.58 -9.52 -1.92
C PHE A 104 2.89 -8.17 -2.10
N VAL A 105 3.65 -7.09 -2.30
CA VAL A 105 3.08 -5.75 -2.55
C VAL A 105 2.43 -5.67 -3.93
N GLY A 106 3.02 -6.29 -4.94
CA GLY A 106 2.63 -6.13 -6.34
C GLY A 106 1.37 -6.88 -6.78
N ILE A 107 1.02 -7.97 -6.12
CA ILE A 107 -0.25 -8.65 -6.38
C ILE A 107 -1.33 -7.92 -5.56
N PRO A 108 -2.34 -7.29 -6.20
CA PRO A 108 -3.35 -6.49 -5.51
C PRO A 108 -4.40 -7.39 -4.83
N LEU A 109 -4.02 -8.03 -3.72
CA LEU A 109 -4.91 -8.86 -2.90
C LEU A 109 -5.32 -8.13 -1.62
N PRO A 110 -6.48 -8.47 -1.03
CA PRO A 110 -6.89 -7.89 0.23
C PRO A 110 -5.88 -8.21 1.35
N GLY A 111 -5.35 -7.17 1.98
CA GLY A 111 -4.36 -7.28 3.05
C GLY A 111 -2.91 -7.41 2.58
N THR A 112 -2.64 -7.26 1.29
CA THR A 112 -1.28 -7.06 0.76
C THR A 112 -1.12 -5.64 0.25
N GLY A 113 0.08 -5.07 0.39
CA GLY A 113 0.34 -3.71 -0.05
C GLY A 113 1.56 -3.07 0.55
N ALA A 114 1.81 -1.81 0.21
CA ALA A 114 3.01 -1.10 0.66
C ALA A 114 2.98 -0.92 2.18
N TRP A 115 1.82 -0.67 2.76
CA TRP A 115 1.65 -0.58 4.21
C TRP A 115 1.99 -1.89 4.91
N THR A 116 1.30 -2.98 4.56
CA THR A 116 1.50 -4.28 5.21
C THR A 116 2.85 -4.91 4.85
N GLY A 117 3.35 -4.67 3.63
CA GLY A 117 4.66 -5.13 3.17
C GLY A 117 5.81 -4.41 3.87
N THR A 118 5.74 -3.08 3.99
CA THR A 118 6.73 -2.29 4.74
C THR A 118 6.71 -2.64 6.23
N LEU A 119 5.52 -2.82 6.81
CA LEU A 119 5.39 -3.26 8.20
C LEU A 119 5.99 -4.65 8.41
N ALA A 120 5.71 -5.58 7.48
CA ALA A 120 6.32 -6.92 7.50
C ALA A 120 7.84 -6.86 7.34
N ALA A 121 8.36 -6.00 6.47
CA ALA A 121 9.81 -5.81 6.28
C ALA A 121 10.48 -5.25 7.53
N SER A 122 9.83 -4.32 8.23
CA SER A 122 10.26 -3.78 9.53
C SER A 122 10.30 -4.88 10.61
N PHE A 123 9.28 -5.76 10.67
CA PHE A 123 9.28 -6.90 11.61
C PHE A 123 10.33 -7.97 11.32
N LEU A 124 10.77 -8.09 10.07
CA LEU A 124 11.79 -9.03 9.64
C LEU A 124 13.20 -8.44 9.68
N ASP A 125 13.36 -7.24 10.25
CA ASP A 125 14.63 -6.50 10.34
C ASP A 125 15.37 -6.45 8.98
N MET A 126 14.60 -6.27 7.89
CA MET A 126 15.16 -6.18 6.53
C MET A 126 15.95 -4.87 6.35
N ASP A 127 16.79 -4.78 5.31
CA ASP A 127 17.45 -3.51 5.00
C ASP A 127 16.44 -2.49 4.46
N PHE A 128 16.45 -1.26 4.98
CA PHE A 128 15.51 -0.20 4.60
C PHE A 128 15.56 0.13 3.10
N LYS A 129 16.76 0.29 2.53
CA LYS A 129 16.92 0.72 1.13
C LYS A 129 16.41 -0.37 0.19
N LYS A 130 16.85 -1.60 0.40
CA LYS A 130 16.41 -2.76 -0.39
C LYS A 130 14.92 -3.01 -0.24
N SER A 131 14.38 -2.89 0.97
CA SER A 131 12.94 -3.04 1.22
C SER A 131 12.12 -1.97 0.50
N THR A 132 12.58 -0.70 0.55
CA THR A 132 11.91 0.41 -0.13
C THR A 132 11.91 0.22 -1.65
N ILE A 133 13.02 -0.27 -2.23
CA ILE A 133 13.09 -0.59 -3.67
C ILE A 133 12.11 -1.72 -4.02
N SER A 134 12.06 -2.79 -3.22
CA SER A 134 11.11 -3.89 -3.42
C SER A 134 9.66 -3.43 -3.31
N VAL A 135 9.34 -2.59 -2.31
CA VAL A 135 8.00 -2.02 -2.12
C VAL A 135 7.64 -1.13 -3.31
N MET A 136 8.53 -0.25 -3.75
CA MET A 136 8.32 0.59 -4.94
C MET A 136 8.04 -0.27 -6.18
N GLY A 137 8.85 -1.30 -6.43
CA GLY A 137 8.63 -2.22 -7.53
C GLY A 137 7.26 -2.91 -7.47
N GLY A 138 6.82 -3.30 -6.27
CA GLY A 138 5.50 -3.85 -6.05
C GLY A 138 4.39 -2.82 -6.27
N VAL A 139 4.55 -1.59 -5.78
CA VAL A 139 3.57 -0.49 -5.96
C VAL A 139 3.39 -0.17 -7.44
N LEU A 140 4.47 -0.11 -8.21
CA LEU A 140 4.43 0.05 -9.66
C LEU A 140 3.67 -1.09 -10.34
N LEU A 141 4.00 -2.34 -10.01
CA LEU A 141 3.32 -3.52 -10.55
C LEU A 141 1.82 -3.52 -10.22
N ALA A 142 1.46 -3.29 -8.96
CA ALA A 142 0.07 -3.22 -8.52
C ALA A 142 -0.69 -2.09 -9.21
N GLY A 143 -0.06 -0.93 -9.40
CA GLY A 143 -0.70 0.20 -10.05
C GLY A 143 -0.92 -0.02 -11.55
N VAL A 144 -0.05 -0.75 -12.25
CA VAL A 144 -0.29 -1.15 -13.64
C VAL A 144 -1.50 -2.07 -13.71
N ILE A 145 -1.56 -3.10 -12.85
CA ILE A 145 -2.69 -4.05 -12.81
C ILE A 145 -4.01 -3.31 -12.55
N ILE A 146 -4.05 -2.49 -11.49
CA ILE A 146 -5.25 -1.72 -11.13
C ILE A 146 -5.58 -0.68 -12.20
N GLY A 147 -4.59 -0.06 -12.83
CA GLY A 147 -4.77 0.90 -13.91
C GLY A 147 -5.45 0.27 -15.12
N VAL A 148 -5.00 -0.92 -15.54
CA VAL A 148 -5.64 -1.68 -16.63
C VAL A 148 -7.07 -2.08 -16.25
N LEU A 149 -7.29 -2.59 -15.04
CA LEU A 149 -8.64 -2.93 -14.56
C LEU A 149 -9.57 -1.71 -14.53
N SER A 150 -9.05 -0.55 -14.12
CA SER A 150 -9.80 0.71 -14.10
C SER A 150 -10.12 1.18 -15.52
N ALA A 151 -9.18 1.04 -16.47
CA ALA A 151 -9.41 1.38 -17.88
C ALA A 151 -10.53 0.53 -18.50
N VAL A 152 -10.55 -0.78 -18.22
CA VAL A 152 -11.65 -1.66 -18.63
C VAL A 152 -12.97 -1.20 -18.00
N GLY A 153 -12.97 -0.90 -16.69
CA GLY A 153 -14.17 -0.40 -16.00
C GLY A 153 -14.71 0.92 -16.57
N ILE A 154 -13.83 1.87 -16.93
CA ILE A 154 -14.21 3.13 -17.58
C ILE A 154 -14.93 2.87 -18.90
N ASN A 155 -14.48 1.90 -19.69
CA ASN A 155 -15.08 1.58 -20.99
C ASN A 155 -16.42 0.85 -20.87
N VAL A 156 -16.68 0.15 -19.76
CA VAL A 156 -17.95 -0.54 -19.51
C VAL A 156 -19.02 0.39 -18.92
N LEU A 157 -18.60 1.40 -18.14
CA LEU A 157 -19.50 2.35 -17.46
C LEU A 157 -19.83 3.60 -18.29
N LYS A 158 -19.20 3.76 -19.46
CA LYS A 158 -19.52 4.78 -20.47
C LYS A 158 -20.46 4.19 -21.51
#